data_AF-A0A060BWX3-F1
#
_entry.id   AF-A0A060BWX3-F1
#
_cell.length_a   1.000
_cell.length_b   1.000
_cell.length_c   1.000
_cell.angle_alpha   90.00
_cell.angle_beta   90.00
_cell.angle_gamma   90.00
#
_symmetry.space_group_name_H-M   'P 1'
#
loop_
_entity.id
_entity.type
_entity.pdbx_description
1 polymer ?
#
loop_
_entity_poly.entity_id
_entity_poly.type
_entity_poly.pdbx_seq_one_letter_code
_entity_poly.pdbx_strand_id
1 'polypeptide(L)'
;TPQVRAHIEALWGQLERNSAEAPEYGSLIPLPEPYVVPGGRFEELYYWDSYFVMLGLKESGRIGMLQRMVDDFASLIETFGFIPNANRTYYLTRSQPPFFLAHGRP
;
A
#
# COMPACT_ATOMS: atom_id res chain seq x y z
N THR A 1 -13.36 14.86 -15.08
CA THR A 1 -13.41 16.33 -15.22
C THR A 1 -12.26 16.96 -14.45
N PRO A 2 -11.86 18.22 -14.74
CA PRO A 2 -10.79 18.90 -13.99
C PRO A 2 -11.02 18.92 -12.46
N GLN A 3 -12.27 19.08 -12.03
CA GLN A 3 -12.65 19.11 -10.62
C GLN A 3 -12.43 17.75 -9.92
N VAL A 4 -12.78 16.63 -10.58
CA VAL A 4 -12.53 15.28 -10.04
C VAL A 4 -11.03 15.01 -9.92
N ARG A 5 -10.23 15.44 -10.91
CA ARG A 5 -8.76 15.30 -10.85
C ARG A 5 -8.18 16.08 -9.67
N ALA A 6 -8.56 17.34 -9.51
CA ALA A 6 -8.10 18.16 -8.39
C ALA A 6 -8.48 17.55 -7.02
N HIS A 7 -9.67 16.96 -6.93
CA HIS A 7 -10.09 16.23 -5.73
C HIS A 7 -9.22 15.01 -5.45
N ILE A 8 -8.93 14.18 -6.46
CA ILE A 8 -8.04 13.02 -6.32
C ILE A 8 -6.64 13.45 -5.87
N GLU A 9 -6.07 14.51 -6.47
CA GLU A 9 -4.75 15.01 -6.08
C GLU A 9 -4.68 15.46 -4.62
N ALA A 10 -5.77 16.03 -4.10
CA ALA A 10 -5.87 16.46 -2.71
C ALA A 10 -6.03 15.28 -1.73
N LEU A 11 -6.47 14.11 -2.20
CA LEU A 11 -6.68 12.93 -1.35
C LEU A 11 -5.39 12.14 -1.10
N TRP A 12 -4.41 12.17 -2.00
CA TRP A 12 -3.19 11.36 -1.85
C TRP A 12 -2.49 11.55 -0.51
N GLY A 13 -2.36 12.80 -0.04
CA GLY A 13 -1.77 13.08 1.27
C GLY A 13 -2.66 12.68 2.46
N GLN A 14 -3.98 12.61 2.27
CA GLN A 14 -4.91 12.20 3.34
C GLN A 14 -4.98 10.67 3.50
N LEU A 15 -4.67 9.94 2.43
CA LEU A 15 -4.66 8.49 2.38
C LEU A 15 -3.29 7.89 2.68
N GLU A 16 -2.26 8.72 2.87
CA GLU A 16 -0.95 8.25 3.29
C GLU A 16 -0.97 7.79 4.75
N ARG A 17 -0.31 6.68 5.04
CA ARG A 17 -0.09 6.13 6.37
C ARG A 17 1.38 5.73 6.52
N ASN A 18 1.84 5.75 7.77
CA ASN A 18 3.14 5.25 8.16
C ASN A 18 2.92 4.31 9.35
N SER A 19 3.47 3.10 9.27
CA SER A 19 3.40 2.10 10.35
C SER A 19 4.75 1.68 10.90
N ALA A 20 5.81 2.44 10.66
CA ALA A 20 7.14 2.16 11.22
C ALA A 20 7.13 2.09 12.76
N GLU A 21 6.29 2.89 13.40
CA GLU A 21 6.09 2.93 14.85
C GLU A 21 4.80 2.21 15.30
N ALA A 22 4.42 1.13 14.59
CA ALA A 22 3.25 0.33 14.98
C ALA A 22 3.37 -0.13 16.45
N PRO A 23 2.30 -0.04 17.26
CA PRO A 23 2.35 -0.43 18.68
C PRO A 23 2.79 -1.89 18.86
N GLU A 24 3.64 -2.15 19.85
CA GLU A 24 4.23 -3.48 20.14
C GLU A 24 3.17 -4.60 20.28
N TYR A 25 2.04 -4.29 20.90
CA TYR A 25 0.94 -5.24 21.12
C TYR A 25 -0.24 -5.04 20.15
N GLY A 26 0.00 -4.32 19.06
CA GLY A 26 -0.97 -4.12 17.98
C GLY A 26 -1.00 -5.28 17.00
N SER A 27 -2.06 -5.33 16.20
CA SER A 27 -2.15 -6.25 15.06
C SER A 27 -1.48 -5.70 13.80
N LEU A 28 -1.14 -4.41 13.76
CA LEU A 28 -0.53 -3.76 12.59
C LEU A 28 0.93 -4.20 12.46
N ILE A 29 1.30 -4.68 11.28
CA ILE A 29 2.66 -5.09 10.97
C ILE A 29 3.43 -3.83 10.53
N PRO A 30 4.57 -3.52 11.18
CA PRO A 30 5.37 -2.37 10.80
C PRO A 30 5.96 -2.56 9.40
N LEU A 31 6.03 -1.47 8.66
CA LEU A 31 6.55 -1.40 7.30
C LEU A 31 7.63 -0.32 7.24
N PRO A 32 8.70 -0.51 6.45
CA PRO A 32 9.82 0.43 6.39
C PRO A 32 9.44 1.78 5.77
N GLU A 33 8.46 1.82 4.86
CA GLU A 33 8.09 3.01 4.11
C GLU A 33 6.64 3.47 4.36
N PRO A 34 6.31 4.74 4.05
CA PRO A 34 4.94 5.19 3.92
C PRO A 34 4.21 4.54 2.73
N TYR A 35 2.91 4.32 2.91
CA TYR A 35 2.03 3.74 1.90
C TYR A 35 0.68 4.45 1.84
N VAL A 36 -0.07 4.20 0.76
CA VAL A 36 -1.42 4.74 0.57
C VAL A 36 -2.47 3.67 0.87
N VAL A 37 -3.49 4.03 1.63
CA VAL A 37 -4.60 3.13 2.02
C VAL A 37 -5.87 3.39 1.21
N PRO A 38 -6.82 2.44 1.14
CA PRO A 38 -8.12 2.66 0.48
C PRO A 38 -8.96 3.78 1.13
N GLY A 39 -8.76 4.01 2.43
CA GLY A 39 -9.41 5.07 3.20
C GLY A 39 -10.65 4.62 3.97
N GLY A 40 -11.22 5.56 4.73
CA GLY A 40 -12.32 5.28 5.64
C GLY A 40 -11.87 4.41 6.81
N ARG A 41 -12.51 3.25 6.98
CA ARG A 41 -12.17 2.29 8.04
C ARG A 41 -10.96 1.40 7.73
N PHE A 42 -10.43 1.48 6.51
CA PHE A 42 -9.31 0.69 6.04
C PHE A 42 -8.05 1.54 6.14
N GLU A 43 -7.24 1.26 7.15
CA GLU A 43 -6.07 2.06 7.52
C GLU A 43 -4.75 1.27 7.34
N GLU A 44 -4.83 0.17 6.62
CA GLU A 44 -3.74 -0.78 6.36
C GLU A 44 -3.37 -0.81 4.88
N LEU A 45 -2.16 -1.28 4.58
CA LEU A 45 -1.73 -1.57 3.21
C LEU A 45 -2.48 -2.82 2.72
N TYR A 46 -3.37 -2.67 1.73
CA TYR A 46 -4.09 -3.78 1.08
C TYR A 46 -3.45 -4.16 -0.24
N TYR A 47 -3.20 -5.45 -0.49
CA TYR A 47 -2.35 -5.90 -1.60
C TYR A 47 -2.92 -5.56 -2.99
N TRP A 48 -4.08 -6.10 -3.36
CA TRP A 48 -4.62 -5.89 -4.72
C TRP A 48 -5.13 -4.45 -4.94
N ASP A 49 -5.66 -3.78 -3.91
CA ASP A 49 -6.09 -2.38 -3.97
C ASP A 49 -4.91 -1.48 -4.32
N SER A 50 -3.74 -1.76 -3.75
CA SER A 50 -2.53 -0.99 -3.96
C SER A 50 -2.05 -1.00 -5.41
N TYR A 51 -2.36 -2.04 -6.20
CA TYR A 51 -2.04 -2.03 -7.63
C TYR A 51 -2.73 -0.87 -8.35
N PHE A 52 -4.04 -0.69 -8.14
CA PHE A 52 -4.80 0.38 -8.76
C PHE A 52 -4.42 1.75 -8.21
N VAL A 53 -4.09 1.83 -6.92
CA VAL A 53 -3.52 3.03 -6.30
C VAL A 53 -2.19 3.41 -6.94
N MET A 54 -1.27 2.46 -7.12
CA MET A 54 0.03 2.71 -7.75
C MET A 54 -0.10 3.16 -9.21
N LEU A 55 -1.07 2.64 -9.97
CA LEU A 55 -1.39 3.16 -11.30
C LEU A 55 -1.81 4.65 -11.23
N GLY A 56 -2.67 5.00 -10.28
CA GLY A 56 -3.07 6.39 -10.04
C GLY A 56 -1.89 7.29 -9.64
N LEU A 57 -1.02 6.82 -8.75
CA LEU A 57 0.19 7.54 -8.35
C LEU A 57 1.14 7.77 -9.53
N LYS A 58 1.29 6.78 -10.42
CA LYS A 58 2.09 6.90 -11.65
C LYS A 58 1.54 8.00 -12.56
N GLU A 59 0.23 8.00 -12.81
CA GLU A 59 -0.45 9.02 -13.62
C GLU A 59 -0.39 10.43 -12.97
N SER A 60 -0.35 10.49 -11.64
CA SER A 60 -0.17 11.73 -10.87
C SER A 60 1.29 12.18 -10.74
N GLY A 61 2.26 11.46 -11.33
CA GLY A 61 3.69 11.78 -11.24
C GLY A 61 4.33 11.51 -9.87
N ARG A 62 3.65 10.78 -8.98
CA ARG A 62 4.08 10.48 -7.61
C ARG A 62 4.91 9.19 -7.54
N ILE A 63 5.91 9.11 -8.41
CA ILE A 63 6.75 7.90 -8.59
C ILE A 63 7.49 7.52 -7.30
N GLY A 64 7.91 8.50 -6.49
CA GLY A 64 8.56 8.21 -5.22
C GLY A 64 7.65 7.45 -4.23
N MET A 65 6.36 7.77 -4.18
CA MET A 65 5.40 7.03 -3.34
C MET A 65 5.15 5.62 -3.89
N LEU A 66 5.06 5.49 -5.21
CA LEU A 66 4.94 4.19 -5.86
C LEU A 66 6.11 3.28 -5.48
N GLN A 67 7.35 3.77 -5.59
CA GLN A 67 8.55 2.99 -5.26
C GLN A 67 8.52 2.52 -3.80
N ARG A 68 8.16 3.41 -2.87
CA ARG A 68 8.01 3.08 -1.46
C ARG A 68 7.02 1.95 -1.20
N MET A 69 5.85 1.98 -1.84
CA MET A 69 4.88 0.88 -1.73
C MET A 69 5.41 -0.45 -2.29
N VAL A 70 6.23 -0.40 -3.36
CA VAL A 70 6.90 -1.60 -3.89
C VAL A 70 7.93 -2.15 -2.91
N ASP A 71 8.68 -1.27 -2.24
CA ASP A 71 9.67 -1.65 -1.22
C ASP A 71 8.99 -2.28 0.01
N ASP A 72 7.85 -1.75 0.45
CA ASP A 72 7.03 -2.37 1.49
C ASP A 72 6.54 -3.77 1.09
N PHE A 73 6.07 -3.96 -0.14
CA PHE A 73 5.67 -5.28 -0.62
C PHE A 73 6.84 -6.27 -0.68
N ALA A 74 8.03 -5.81 -1.09
CA ALA A 74 9.23 -6.63 -1.06
C ALA A 74 9.57 -7.05 0.38
N SER A 75 9.51 -6.12 1.34
CA SER A 75 9.76 -6.41 2.77
C SER A 75 8.80 -7.45 3.35
N LEU A 76 7.52 -7.44 2.92
CA LEU A 76 6.54 -8.44 3.33
C LEU A 76 6.86 -9.83 2.77
N ILE A 77 7.31 -9.91 1.51
CA ILE A 77 7.76 -11.17 0.91
C ILE A 77 9.00 -11.69 1.63
N GLU A 78 9.98 -10.82 1.91
CA GLU A 78 11.20 -11.20 2.62
C GLU A 78 10.91 -11.70 4.04
N THR A 79 9.95 -11.08 4.74
CA THR A 79 9.62 -11.39 6.13
C THR A 79 8.70 -12.61 6.27
N PHE A 80 7.67 -12.73 5.43
CA PHE A 80 6.61 -13.74 5.58
C PHE A 80 6.56 -14.77 4.45
N GLY A 81 7.34 -14.58 3.38
CA GLY A 81 7.34 -15.43 2.19
C GLY A 81 6.22 -15.13 1.19
N PHE A 82 5.34 -14.17 1.50
CA PHE A 82 4.24 -13.73 0.64
C PHE A 82 3.71 -12.36 1.08
N ILE A 83 2.87 -11.74 0.25
CA ILE A 83 2.17 -10.49 0.60
C ILE A 83 0.81 -10.87 1.23
N PRO A 84 0.55 -10.56 2.52
CA PRO A 84 -0.74 -10.79 3.13
C PRO A 84 -1.83 -9.91 2.52
N ASN A 85 -3.11 -10.26 2.74
CA ASN A 85 -4.25 -9.47 2.27
C ASN A 85 -4.15 -7.99 2.71
N ALA A 86 -3.78 -7.75 3.97
CA ALA A 86 -3.27 -6.47 4.43
C ALA A 86 -2.19 -6.67 5.49
N ASN A 87 -1.43 -5.62 5.85
CA ASN A 87 -0.36 -5.67 6.85
C ASN A 87 -0.89 -5.79 8.30
N ARG A 88 -1.72 -6.80 8.58
CA ARG A 88 -2.14 -7.19 9.93
C ARG A 88 -1.78 -8.64 10.23
N THR A 89 -1.43 -8.93 11.47
CA THR A 89 -1.05 -10.28 11.92
C THR A 89 -2.14 -11.34 11.65
N TYR A 90 -3.42 -10.99 11.79
CA TYR A 90 -4.53 -11.88 11.49
C TYR A 90 -4.78 -12.13 9.98
N TYR A 91 -4.02 -11.46 9.09
CA TYR A 91 -3.99 -11.72 7.65
C TYR A 91 -2.83 -12.65 7.22
N LEU A 92 -1.94 -13.07 8.14
CA LEU A 92 -0.79 -13.94 7.82
C LEU A 92 -1.16 -15.38 7.38
N THR A 93 -2.45 -15.67 7.20
CA THR A 93 -2.94 -16.95 6.67
C THR A 93 -3.49 -16.85 5.24
N ARG A 94 -3.53 -15.64 4.66
CA ARG A 94 -4.16 -15.40 3.34
C ARG A 94 -3.53 -14.24 2.60
N SER A 95 -3.42 -14.40 1.28
CA SER A 95 -3.03 -13.33 0.36
C SER A 95 -4.26 -12.75 -0.36
N GLN A 96 -4.02 -12.00 -1.43
CA GLN A 96 -4.98 -11.47 -2.40
C GLN A 96 -4.46 -11.76 -3.82
N PRO A 97 -5.24 -11.50 -4.89
CA PRO A 97 -4.79 -11.73 -6.26
C PRO A 97 -3.38 -11.16 -6.52
N PRO A 98 -2.43 -11.94 -7.07
CA PRO A 98 -1.02 -11.57 -7.10
C PRO A 98 -0.71 -10.55 -8.21
N PHE A 99 -0.62 -9.26 -7.85
CA PHE A 99 -0.30 -8.17 -8.78
C PHE A 99 1.16 -7.69 -8.74
N PHE A 100 1.98 -8.16 -7.79
CA PHE A 100 3.38 -7.72 -7.64
C PHE A 100 4.25 -7.99 -8.88
N LEU A 101 3.90 -9.01 -9.67
CA LEU A 101 4.56 -9.37 -10.93
C LEU A 101 3.68 -9.18 -12.17
N ALA A 102 2.48 -8.60 -12.02
CA ALA A 102 1.48 -8.62 -13.09
C ALA A 102 1.95 -7.88 -14.36
N HIS A 103 2.89 -6.94 -14.24
CA HIS A 103 3.70 -6.41 -15.34
C HIS A 103 5.14 -6.32 -14.81
N GLY A 104 6.13 -6.84 -15.56
CA GLY A 104 7.54 -6.76 -15.18
C GLY A 104 7.88 -5.35 -14.71
N ARG A 105 8.52 -5.25 -13.53
CA ARG A 105 8.87 -4.04 -12.75
C ARG A 105 8.38 -2.70 -13.35
N PRO A 106 7.45 -1.98 -12.67
CA PRO A 106 6.81 -0.76 -13.19
C PRO A 106 7.75 0.39 -13.59
#